data_AF-A0AAV5V431-F1
#
_entry.id   AF-A0AAV5V431-F1
#
_cell.length_a   1.000
_cell.length_b   1.000
_cell.length_c   1.000
_cell.angle_alpha   90.00
_cell.angle_beta   90.00
_cell.angle_gamma   90.00
#
_symmetry.space_group_name_H-M   'P 1'
#
loop_
_entity.id
_entity.type
_entity.pdbx_description
1 polymer ?
#
loop_
_entity_poly.entity_id
_entity_poly.type
_entity_poly.pdbx_seq_one_letter_code
_entity_poly.pdbx_strand_id
1 'polypeptide(L)'
;MCFQYSNDDNAVLRSFKYVSLHDRAINSEISFTSSVHLSNYFESQSHIYYTKASKMLSMIRKYVGEIAFDRAIKGYLRKNAYGNGDTLDIIGHLIREFDGDKNLLHTMLHEWIYQPGKAILFVSRKKDEVIIKQMRFTSTFFDEQLR
;
A
#
# COMPACT_ATOMS: atom_id res chain seq x y z
N MET A 1 1.90 1.62 -3.12
CA MET A 1 2.86 2.73 -3.24
C MET A 1 3.00 3.05 -4.73
N CYS A 2 2.65 4.26 -5.17
CA CYS A 2 2.95 4.71 -6.53
C CYS A 2 4.30 5.43 -6.47
N PHE A 3 5.34 4.80 -6.97
CA PHE A 3 6.58 5.52 -7.27
C PHE A 3 6.43 6.07 -8.68
N GLN A 4 6.25 7.39 -8.79
CA GLN A 4 6.46 8.08 -10.06
C GLN A 4 7.72 8.91 -9.91
N TYR A 5 8.72 8.54 -10.69
CA TYR A 5 9.94 9.30 -10.86
C TYR A 5 9.77 10.17 -12.10
N SER A 6 9.86 11.48 -11.94
CA SER A 6 9.90 12.45 -13.03
C SER A 6 10.89 13.54 -12.64
N ASN A 7 11.74 13.93 -13.58
CA ASN A 7 12.62 15.09 -13.45
C ASN A 7 11.89 16.42 -13.70
N ASP A 8 10.60 16.34 -14.03
CA ASP A 8 9.70 17.48 -14.19
C ASP A 8 8.62 17.37 -13.10
N ASP A 9 8.68 18.30 -12.14
CA ASP A 9 7.71 18.41 -11.05
C ASP A 9 6.27 18.43 -11.61
N ASN A 10 6.03 19.07 -12.76
CA ASN A 10 4.70 19.18 -13.35
C ASN A 10 4.11 17.87 -13.87
N ALA A 11 4.95 16.91 -14.27
CA ALA A 11 4.46 15.62 -14.77
C ALA A 11 3.98 14.71 -13.63
N VAL A 12 4.61 14.82 -12.45
CA VAL A 12 4.12 14.19 -11.21
C VAL A 12 2.78 14.81 -10.80
N LEU A 13 2.66 16.14 -10.86
CA LEU A 13 1.43 16.85 -10.47
C LEU A 13 0.20 16.45 -11.30
N ARG A 14 0.36 16.17 -12.60
CA ARG A 14 -0.76 15.81 -13.50
C ARG A 14 -1.36 14.43 -13.20
N SER A 15 -0.56 13.44 -12.81
CA SER A 15 -1.07 12.09 -12.53
C SER A 15 -1.80 11.99 -11.18
N PHE A 16 -1.40 12.80 -10.18
CA PHE A 16 -2.05 12.81 -8.86
C PHE A 16 -3.38 13.58 -8.86
N LYS A 17 -3.59 14.53 -9.77
CA LYS A 17 -4.81 15.34 -9.88
C LYS A 17 -6.08 14.49 -10.08
N TYR A 18 -5.97 13.37 -10.78
CA TYR A 18 -7.11 12.50 -11.10
C TYR A 18 -7.49 11.52 -9.99
N VAL A 19 -6.57 11.19 -9.08
CA VAL A 19 -6.81 10.19 -8.02
C VAL A 19 -7.43 10.83 -6.76
N SER A 20 -7.45 12.16 -6.68
CA SER A 20 -7.68 12.87 -5.41
C SER A 20 -9.03 13.58 -5.28
N LEU A 21 -9.84 13.66 -6.34
CA LEU A 21 -11.06 14.48 -6.34
C LEU A 21 -12.35 13.72 -5.96
N HIS A 22 -12.33 12.39 -5.90
CA HIS A 22 -13.55 11.60 -5.69
C HIS A 22 -13.51 10.57 -4.55
N ASP A 23 -12.39 10.40 -3.86
CA ASP A 23 -12.28 9.36 -2.82
C ASP A 23 -12.53 9.93 -1.41
N ARG A 24 -13.50 9.33 -0.70
CA ARG A 24 -13.73 9.60 0.73
C ARG A 24 -12.52 9.14 1.55
N ALA A 25 -12.33 9.77 2.71
CA ALA A 25 -11.36 9.28 3.69
C ALA A 25 -11.69 7.82 4.06
N ILE A 26 -10.70 6.93 3.99
CA ILE A 26 -10.85 5.48 4.28
C ILE A 26 -11.46 5.19 5.66
N ASN A 27 -11.34 6.12 6.62
CA ASN A 27 -11.86 5.98 7.99
C ASN A 27 -13.20 6.71 8.23
N SER A 28 -13.99 7.01 7.18
CA SER A 28 -15.35 7.52 7.41
C SER A 28 -16.24 6.41 7.96
N GLU A 29 -16.93 6.65 9.07
CA GLU A 29 -18.01 5.77 9.52
C GLU A 29 -19.16 5.83 8.51
N ILE A 30 -19.56 4.69 7.96
CA ILE A 30 -20.67 4.59 6.99
C ILE A 30 -21.69 3.62 7.57
N SER A 31 -22.86 4.14 7.94
CA SER A 31 -24.00 3.33 8.36
C SER A 31 -24.85 2.96 7.14
N PHE A 32 -25.20 1.68 7.04
CA PHE A 32 -26.05 1.16 5.97
C PHE A 32 -27.29 0.51 6.57
N THR A 33 -28.48 0.91 6.11
CA THR A 33 -29.76 0.34 6.57
C THR A 33 -30.14 -0.92 5.78
N SER A 34 -29.52 -1.19 4.62
CA SER A 34 -29.77 -2.38 3.81
C SER A 34 -28.51 -2.95 3.16
N SER A 35 -28.48 -4.27 2.96
CA SER A 35 -27.36 -5.03 2.40
C SER A 35 -27.01 -4.64 0.96
N VAL A 36 -28.00 -4.21 0.16
CA VAL A 36 -27.79 -3.77 -1.23
C VAL A 36 -26.86 -2.56 -1.31
N HIS A 37 -26.89 -1.66 -0.32
CA HIS A 37 -25.99 -0.50 -0.30
C HIS A 37 -24.53 -0.89 -0.02
N LEU A 38 -24.29 -1.93 0.79
CA LEU A 38 -22.95 -2.47 1.04
C LEU A 38 -22.34 -3.07 -0.23
N SER A 39 -23.12 -3.85 -1.00
CA SER A 39 -22.64 -4.45 -2.26
C SER A 39 -22.26 -3.38 -3.28
N ASN A 40 -23.15 -2.40 -3.51
CA ASN A 40 -22.89 -1.32 -4.46
C ASN A 40 -21.66 -0.47 -4.06
N TYR A 41 -21.49 -0.24 -2.76
CA TYR A 41 -20.31 0.45 -2.25
C TYR A 41 -19.03 -0.36 -2.50
N PHE A 42 -19.04 -1.65 -2.16
CA PHE A 42 -17.89 -2.53 -2.39
C PHE A 42 -17.50 -2.61 -3.87
N GLU A 43 -18.48 -2.76 -4.76
CA GLU A 43 -18.25 -2.76 -6.22
C GLU A 43 -17.60 -1.46 -6.68
N SER A 44 -18.10 -0.30 -6.21
CA SER A 44 -17.51 1.00 -6.57
C SER A 44 -16.05 1.18 -6.08
N GLN A 45 -15.73 0.62 -4.91
CA GLN A 45 -14.42 0.77 -4.27
C GLN A 45 -13.44 -0.38 -4.59
N SER A 46 -13.91 -1.44 -5.24
CA SER A 46 -13.16 -2.67 -5.58
C SER A 46 -11.79 -2.36 -6.17
N HIS A 47 -11.74 -1.42 -7.11
CA HIS A 47 -10.52 -1.02 -7.81
C HIS A 47 -9.39 -0.55 -6.87
N ILE A 48 -9.71 0.15 -5.77
CA ILE A 48 -8.72 0.63 -4.79
C ILE A 48 -8.13 -0.55 -4.01
N TYR A 49 -8.99 -1.46 -3.53
CA TYR A 49 -8.55 -2.62 -2.75
C TYR A 49 -7.63 -3.54 -3.57
N TYR A 50 -8.07 -3.94 -4.77
CA TYR A 50 -7.30 -4.83 -5.64
C TYR A 50 -6.02 -4.17 -6.15
N THR A 51 -6.07 -2.88 -6.50
CA THR A 51 -4.85 -2.16 -6.93
C THR A 51 -3.86 -2.01 -5.79
N LYS A 52 -4.32 -1.65 -4.57
CA LYS A 52 -3.44 -1.56 -3.38
C LYS A 52 -2.81 -2.91 -3.09
N ALA A 53 -3.62 -3.97 -3.02
CA ALA A 53 -3.16 -5.32 -2.72
C ALA A 53 -2.16 -5.84 -3.76
N SER A 54 -2.46 -5.70 -5.05
CA SER A 54 -1.57 -6.13 -6.14
C SER A 54 -0.20 -5.44 -6.09
N LYS A 55 -0.18 -4.12 -5.88
CA LYS A 55 1.07 -3.37 -5.77
C LYS A 55 1.84 -3.73 -4.50
N MET A 56 1.14 -3.91 -3.39
CA MET A 56 1.74 -4.35 -2.13
C MET A 56 2.40 -5.72 -2.27
N LEU A 57 1.70 -6.72 -2.82
CA LEU A 57 2.24 -8.05 -3.07
C LEU A 57 3.46 -8.00 -3.98
N SER A 58 3.41 -7.19 -5.04
CA SER A 58 4.54 -7.00 -5.95
C SER A 58 5.76 -6.41 -5.24
N MET A 59 5.56 -5.48 -4.30
CA MET A 59 6.64 -4.90 -3.51
C MET A 59 7.22 -5.89 -2.51
N ILE A 60 6.36 -6.64 -1.80
CA ILE A 60 6.79 -7.67 -0.85
C ILE A 60 7.62 -8.72 -1.57
N ARG A 61 7.17 -9.21 -2.73
CA ARG A 61 7.91 -10.20 -3.53
C ARG A 61 9.30 -9.69 -3.92
N LYS A 62 9.43 -8.41 -4.29
CA LYS A 62 10.72 -7.78 -4.60
C LYS A 62 11.62 -7.59 -3.37
N TYR A 63 11.04 -7.27 -2.22
CA TYR A 63 11.79 -7.02 -0.98
C TYR A 63 12.26 -8.32 -0.31
N VAL A 64 11.37 -9.30 -0.19
CA VAL A 64 11.65 -10.61 0.43
C VAL A 64 12.43 -11.53 -0.51
N GLY A 65 12.31 -11.33 -1.82
CA GLY A 65 12.88 -12.19 -2.85
C GLY A 65 11.90 -13.26 -3.32
N GLU A 66 11.97 -13.62 -4.60
CA GLU A 66 10.96 -14.49 -5.24
C GLU A 66 10.88 -15.89 -4.61
N ILE A 67 12.04 -16.49 -4.31
CA ILE A 67 12.11 -17.86 -3.77
C ILE A 67 11.47 -17.92 -2.37
N ALA A 68 11.85 -17.00 -1.48
CA ALA A 68 11.31 -16.91 -0.13
C ALA A 68 9.82 -16.58 -0.13
N PHE A 69 9.39 -15.66 -1.01
CA PHE A 69 7.99 -15.32 -1.19
C PHE A 69 7.16 -16.55 -1.62
N ASP A 70 7.60 -17.28 -2.65
CA ASP A 70 6.87 -18.45 -3.16
C ASP A 70 6.78 -19.57 -2.12
N ARG A 71 7.85 -19.80 -1.34
CA ARG A 71 7.82 -20.75 -0.21
C ARG A 71 6.83 -20.32 0.85
N ALA A 72 6.79 -19.03 1.21
CA ALA A 72 5.87 -18.49 2.19
C ALA A 72 4.40 -18.68 1.75
N ILE A 73 4.07 -18.33 0.50
CA ILE A 73 2.72 -18.50 -0.05
C ILE A 73 2.32 -19.98 -0.10
N LYS A 74 3.20 -20.86 -0.56
CA LYS A 74 2.93 -22.31 -0.56
C LYS A 74 2.68 -22.84 0.85
N GLY A 75 3.48 -22.42 1.82
CA GLY A 75 3.30 -22.79 3.22
C GLY A 75 1.96 -22.32 3.79
N TYR A 76 1.61 -21.06 3.54
CA TYR A 76 0.35 -20.46 3.98
C TYR A 76 -0.87 -21.17 3.39
N LEU A 77 -0.88 -21.41 2.06
CA LEU A 77 -2.00 -22.08 1.39
C LEU A 77 -2.16 -23.53 1.85
N ARG A 78 -1.06 -24.24 2.11
CA ARG A 78 -1.12 -25.61 2.65
C ARG A 78 -1.66 -25.64 4.08
N LYS A 79 -1.24 -24.70 4.93
CA LYS A 79 -1.71 -24.59 6.32
C LYS A 79 -3.22 -24.33 6.38
N ASN A 80 -3.71 -23.45 5.51
CA ASN A 80 -5.10 -22.99 5.51
C ASN A 80 -5.96 -23.69 4.44
N ALA A 81 -5.51 -24.84 3.92
CA ALA A 81 -6.25 -25.58 2.91
C ALA A 81 -7.63 -25.98 3.43
N TYR A 82 -8.68 -25.70 2.64
CA TYR A 82 -10.08 -25.95 2.98
C TYR A 82 -10.59 -25.22 4.23
N GLY A 83 -9.84 -24.22 4.71
CA GLY A 83 -10.19 -23.40 5.87
C GLY A 83 -10.23 -21.90 5.54
N ASN A 84 -10.17 -21.10 6.60
CA ASN A 84 -10.10 -19.64 6.50
C ASN A 84 -8.65 -19.17 6.62
N GLY A 85 -8.34 -18.04 5.99
CA GLY A 85 -7.04 -17.39 6.08
C GLY A 85 -7.05 -16.20 7.02
N ASP A 86 -6.01 -16.08 7.86
CA ASP A 86 -5.74 -14.87 8.63
C ASP A 86 -4.59 -14.07 7.98
N THR A 87 -4.64 -12.74 8.13
CA THR A 87 -3.58 -11.81 7.74
C THR A 87 -2.32 -12.03 8.57
N LEU A 88 -2.44 -12.29 9.87
CA LEU A 88 -1.29 -12.56 10.74
C LEU A 88 -0.56 -13.85 10.35
N ASP A 89 -1.31 -14.83 9.84
CA ASP A 89 -0.75 -16.10 9.39
C ASP A 89 0.15 -15.93 8.16
N ILE A 90 -0.32 -15.22 7.12
CA ILE A 90 0.51 -14.98 5.92
C ILE A 90 1.74 -14.13 6.26
N ILE A 91 1.60 -13.14 7.15
CA ILE A 91 2.74 -12.34 7.65
C ILE A 91 3.75 -13.25 8.36
N GLY A 92 3.28 -14.17 9.21
CA GLY A 92 4.14 -15.13 9.90
C GLY A 92 4.91 -16.04 8.95
N HIS A 93 4.27 -16.50 7.86
CA HIS A 93 4.95 -17.27 6.82
C HIS A 93 6.00 -16.44 6.07
N LEU A 94 5.71 -15.19 5.72
CA LEU A 94 6.67 -14.30 5.05
C LEU A 94 7.89 -14.01 5.94
N ILE A 95 7.67 -13.72 7.22
CA ILE A 95 8.73 -13.46 8.19
C ILE A 95 9.60 -14.69 8.42
N ARG A 96 9.01 -15.88 8.43
CA ARG A 96 9.75 -17.13 8.62
C ARG A 96 10.74 -17.39 7.49
N GLU A 97 10.30 -17.18 6.25
CA GLU A 97 11.06 -17.48 5.03
C GLU A 97 12.04 -16.37 4.63
N PHE A 98 11.94 -15.17 5.21
CA PHE A 98 12.83 -14.05 4.93
C PHE A 98 14.10 -14.13 5.77
N ASP A 99 15.26 -14.07 5.11
CA ASP A 99 16.57 -14.17 5.77
C ASP A 99 17.11 -12.81 6.27
N GLY A 100 16.45 -11.69 5.92
CA GLY A 100 16.85 -10.35 6.34
C GLY A 100 16.29 -9.93 7.70
N ASP A 101 16.17 -8.63 7.93
CA ASP A 101 15.61 -8.09 9.17
C ASP A 101 14.10 -8.35 9.28
N LYS A 102 13.77 -9.36 10.08
CA LYS A 102 12.40 -9.82 10.35
C LYS A 102 11.55 -8.79 11.09
N ASN A 103 12.16 -8.01 12.00
CA ASN A 103 11.45 -6.98 12.76
C ASN A 103 11.08 -5.80 11.85
N LEU A 104 12.00 -5.44 10.95
CA LEU A 104 11.74 -4.43 9.92
C LEU A 104 10.62 -4.89 8.99
N LEU A 105 10.70 -6.12 8.47
CA LEU A 105 9.65 -6.68 7.60
C LEU A 105 8.28 -6.69 8.28
N HIS A 106 8.20 -7.13 9.54
CA HIS A 106 6.97 -7.13 10.32
C HIS A 106 6.38 -5.73 10.44
N THR A 107 7.20 -4.75 10.86
CA THR A 107 6.78 -3.36 11.03
C THR A 107 6.29 -2.77 9.70
N MET A 108 7.04 -2.96 8.61
CA MET A 108 6.66 -2.48 7.28
C MET A 108 5.33 -3.07 6.79
N LEU A 109 5.13 -4.40 6.93
CA LEU A 109 3.89 -5.06 6.52
C LEU A 109 2.70 -4.56 7.34
N HIS A 110 2.88 -4.45 8.66
CA HIS A 110 1.85 -3.94 9.56
C HIS A 110 1.43 -2.52 9.18
N GLU A 111 2.39 -1.62 8.96
CA GLU A 111 2.10 -0.25 8.53
C GLU A 111 1.37 -0.22 7.18
N TRP A 112 1.80 -0.99 6.18
CA TRP A 112 1.17 -0.95 4.85
C TRP A 112 -0.26 -1.49 4.83
N ILE A 113 -0.58 -2.45 5.70
CA ILE A 113 -1.92 -3.03 5.85
C ILE A 113 -2.82 -2.06 6.61
N TYR A 114 -2.40 -1.64 7.80
CA TYR A 114 -3.28 -0.96 8.76
C TYR A 114 -3.22 0.57 8.71
N GLN A 115 -2.15 1.18 8.16
CA GLN A 115 -2.10 2.63 7.98
C GLN A 115 -2.82 3.04 6.68
N PRO A 116 -3.83 3.92 6.77
CA PRO A 116 -4.51 4.44 5.59
C PRO A 116 -3.65 5.49 4.86
N GLY A 117 -3.78 5.52 3.53
CA GLY A 117 -3.13 6.51 2.68
C GLY A 117 -1.94 5.96 1.88
N LYS A 118 -1.17 6.88 1.30
CA LYS A 118 0.01 6.60 0.47
C LYS A 118 1.14 7.53 0.92
N ALA A 119 2.37 7.06 0.88
CA ALA A 119 3.54 7.89 1.14
C ALA A 119 4.00 8.60 -0.14
N ILE A 120 4.40 9.87 -0.01
CA ILE A 120 5.17 10.64 -1.00
C ILE A 120 6.62 10.64 -0.52
N LEU A 121 7.54 10.41 -1.44
CA LEU A 121 8.97 10.53 -1.19
C LEU A 121 9.50 11.76 -1.94
N PHE A 122 10.08 12.70 -1.20
CA PHE A 122 10.85 13.80 -1.75
C PHE A 122 12.31 13.39 -1.78
N VAL A 123 12.88 13.37 -2.97
CA VAL A 123 14.30 13.06 -3.17
C VAL A 123 14.98 14.33 -3.64
N SER A 124 15.94 14.81 -2.86
CA SER A 124 16.77 15.96 -3.23
C SER A 124 18.24 15.57 -3.19
N ARG A 125 19.00 16.04 -4.17
CA ARG A 125 20.44 15.80 -4.23
C ARG A 125 21.18 17.09 -3.95
N LYS A 126 22.09 17.08 -2.96
CA LYS A 126 22.98 18.20 -2.64
C LYS A 126 24.41 17.71 -2.73
N LYS A 127 25.11 18.08 -3.82
CA LYS A 127 26.45 17.58 -4.14
C LYS A 127 26.49 16.03 -4.14
N ASP A 128 27.17 15.44 -3.16
CA ASP A 128 27.35 14.01 -3.00
C ASP A 128 26.32 13.36 -2.05
N GLU A 129 25.41 14.15 -1.49
CA GLU A 129 24.36 13.66 -0.59
C GLU A 129 23.01 13.51 -1.31
N VAL A 130 22.33 12.39 -1.03
CA VAL A 130 20.93 12.16 -1.43
C VAL A 130 20.08 12.20 -0.17
N ILE A 131 19.22 13.21 -0.07
CA ILE A 131 18.30 13.41 1.04
C ILE A 131 16.92 12.92 0.61
N ILE A 132 16.43 11.90 1.31
CA ILE A 132 15.08 11.33 1.10
C ILE A 132 14.21 11.73 2.29
N LYS A 133 13.08 12.39 2.02
CA LYS A 133 12.06 12.71 3.03
C LYS A 133 10.75 12.02 2.68
N GLN A 134 10.14 11.34 3.64
CA GLN A 134 8.84 10.70 3.49
C GLN A 134 7.74 11.53 4.15
N MET A 135 6.64 11.76 3.44
CA MET A 135 5.44 12.40 3.97
C MET A 135 4.17 11.63 3.57
N ARG A 136 3.10 11.75 4.35
CA ARG A 136 1.79 11.19 3.98
C ARG A 136 1.16 12.06 2.87
N PHE A 137 0.66 11.41 1.83
CA PHE A 137 -0.17 12.06 0.81
C PHE A 137 -1.54 12.39 1.42
N THR A 138 -1.93 13.66 1.33
CA THR A 138 -3.26 14.16 1.66
C THR A 138 -3.73 15.02 0.49
N SER A 139 -5.01 14.95 0.10
CA SER A 139 -5.57 15.74 -1.00
C SER A 139 -5.36 17.26 -0.79
N THR A 140 -5.47 17.71 0.46
CA THR A 140 -5.26 19.11 0.88
C THR A 140 -3.82 19.60 0.70
N PHE A 141 -2.84 18.69 0.61
CA PHE A 141 -1.42 19.05 0.47
C PHE A 141 -1.13 19.83 -0.84
N PHE A 142 -1.96 19.63 -1.87
CA PHE A 142 -1.83 20.35 -3.14
C PHE A 142 -2.49 21.72 -3.14
N ASP A 143 -3.39 22.00 -2.18
CA ASP A 143 -4.07 23.28 -2.08
C ASP A 143 -3.16 24.36 -1.47
N GLU A 144 -2.24 23.96 -0.58
CA GLU A 144 -1.25 24.87 0.02
C GLU A 144 -0.15 25.30 -0.95
N GLN A 145 0.23 24.45 -1.91
CA GLN A 145 1.24 24.80 -2.93
C GLN A 145 0.67 25.60 -4.11
N LEU A 146 -0.66 25.76 -4.17
CA LEU A 146 -1.37 26.56 -5.17
C LEU A 146 -1.82 27.94 -4.64
N ARG A 147 -1.51 28.25 -3.38
CA ARG A 147 -1.59 29.60 -2.81
C ARG A 147 -0.24 30.31 -2.90
#